data_AF-U9TPI4-F1
#
_entry.id   AF-U9TPI4-F1
#
_cell.length_a   1.000
_cell.length_b   1.000
_cell.length_c   1.000
_cell.angle_alpha   90.00
_cell.angle_beta   90.00
_cell.angle_gamma   90.00
#
_symmetry.space_group_name_H-M   'P 1'
#
loop_
_entity.id
_entity.type
_entity.pdbx_description
1 polymer ?
#
loop_
_entity_poly.entity_id
_entity_poly.type
_entity_poly.pdbx_seq_one_letter_code
_entity_poly.pdbx_strand_id
1 'polypeptide(L)'
;MFTAEFETFAAVSSQSSRRSSVTSLSDKDYQDADELALKECIEIIDANVEEVITNNADRREKKWWRDGYYKIIDENRLPLILVEDVSYEEFEKKCERVNASKFWEYRDGTVVIIELPNRDHESAHGEFTEQFLSAFANLPRRDKVKCVGSTTCSATPERRVRGNSKQSDASFVPKLLPNPAQNPCDTEGNPWPTIIVEVANTQSLASIIQKTIQFWLAPNRVEDVIVLKLWKWNSIWDQNGTPLRRLTCYKFCYKRSPRNARGNHLPIQTIEFGTIDKRSQPYNGCSAPGTCTLNISPRCIYRGCPRQPITNNVVIDLYNIQQEIFDNM
;
A
#
# COMPACT_ATOMS: atom_id res chain seq x y z
N MET A 1 -35.16 73.41 -24.74
CA MET A 1 -34.92 74.08 -23.44
C MET A 1 -36.21 74.01 -22.66
N PHE A 2 -36.45 72.92 -21.93
CA PHE A 2 -37.48 72.81 -20.89
C PHE A 2 -37.08 71.67 -19.95
N THR A 3 -37.56 71.86 -18.73
CA THR A 3 -37.21 71.32 -17.41
C THR A 3 -37.59 69.87 -17.16
N ALA A 4 -37.00 69.34 -16.09
CA ALA A 4 -37.24 68.05 -15.46
C ALA A 4 -38.67 67.84 -14.95
N GLU A 5 -39.04 66.56 -14.84
CA GLU A 5 -39.59 65.86 -13.66
C GLU A 5 -40.59 64.79 -14.10
N PHE A 6 -40.36 63.53 -13.69
CA PHE A 6 -41.40 62.57 -13.37
C PHE A 6 -40.82 61.50 -12.43
N GLU A 7 -41.30 61.51 -11.19
CA GLU A 7 -41.30 60.35 -10.28
C GLU A 7 -42.13 59.22 -10.92
N THR A 8 -41.96 57.92 -10.66
CA THR A 8 -42.60 57.22 -9.52
C THR A 8 -42.20 55.72 -9.54
N PHE A 9 -41.75 55.23 -8.38
CA PHE A 9 -41.80 53.88 -7.76
C PHE A 9 -41.83 52.58 -8.59
N ALA A 10 -40.96 51.62 -8.23
CA ALA A 10 -41.36 50.34 -7.61
C ALA A 10 -40.16 49.55 -7.05
N ALA A 11 -40.41 48.90 -5.91
CA ALA A 11 -39.46 48.20 -5.05
C ALA A 11 -38.84 46.93 -5.63
N VAL A 12 -37.59 46.61 -5.28
CA VAL A 12 -37.16 45.24 -4.91
C VAL A 12 -35.98 45.29 -3.91
N SER A 13 -36.29 44.79 -2.72
CA SER A 13 -35.49 43.97 -1.77
C SER A 13 -33.96 43.98 -1.85
N SER A 14 -33.37 44.34 -0.71
CA SER A 14 -32.00 44.11 -0.30
C SER A 14 -31.58 42.64 -0.33
N GLN A 15 -30.50 42.32 -1.05
CA GLN A 15 -29.63 41.21 -0.67
C GLN A 15 -28.17 41.69 -0.60
N SER A 16 -27.69 41.75 0.63
CA SER A 16 -26.30 41.92 1.03
C SER A 16 -25.45 40.79 0.42
N SER A 17 -24.62 41.11 -0.57
CA SER A 17 -23.51 40.28 -1.02
C SER A 17 -22.45 40.18 0.09
N ARG A 18 -22.62 39.23 1.02
CA ARG A 18 -21.52 38.75 1.86
C ARG A 18 -20.60 37.91 0.98
N ARG A 19 -19.51 38.52 0.55
CA ARG A 19 -18.36 37.84 -0.06
C ARG A 19 -17.76 36.93 1.02
N SER A 20 -18.09 35.65 0.99
CA SER A 20 -17.40 34.64 1.81
C SER A 20 -15.94 34.59 1.35
N SER A 21 -15.07 35.10 2.21
CA SER A 21 -13.63 34.92 2.09
C SER A 21 -13.32 33.43 2.23
N VAL A 22 -13.05 32.77 1.12
CA VAL A 22 -12.33 31.51 1.13
C VAL A 22 -10.94 31.83 1.66
N THR A 23 -10.69 31.50 2.92
CA THR A 23 -9.33 31.44 3.46
C THR A 23 -8.60 30.36 2.71
N SER A 24 -7.77 30.77 1.75
CA SER A 24 -6.75 29.90 1.17
C SER A 24 -5.83 29.46 2.30
N LEU A 25 -5.81 28.16 2.58
CA LEU A 25 -4.80 27.54 3.45
C LEU A 25 -3.42 27.97 2.97
N SER A 26 -2.61 28.50 3.87
CA SER A 26 -1.27 28.97 3.55
C SER A 26 -0.31 27.77 3.40
N ASP A 27 0.78 27.94 2.64
CA ASP A 27 1.82 26.91 2.52
C ASP A 27 2.41 26.46 3.88
N LYS A 28 2.28 27.29 4.92
CA LYS A 28 2.65 26.96 6.31
C LYS A 28 1.68 25.98 6.98
N ASP A 29 0.38 26.10 6.70
CA ASP A 29 -0.64 25.20 7.26
C ASP A 29 -0.52 23.78 6.69
N TYR A 30 -0.02 23.65 5.45
CA TYR A 30 0.34 22.36 4.83
C TYR A 30 1.62 21.77 5.42
N GLN A 31 2.63 22.61 5.70
CA GLN A 31 3.88 22.17 6.33
C GLN A 31 3.66 21.65 7.76
N ASP A 32 2.81 22.32 8.55
CA ASP A 32 2.52 21.91 9.93
C ASP A 32 1.73 20.58 10.00
N ALA A 33 0.81 20.35 9.05
CA ALA A 33 0.06 19.09 8.94
C ALA A 33 0.96 17.91 8.52
N ASP A 34 1.87 18.15 7.57
CA ASP A 34 2.85 17.16 7.13
C ASP A 34 3.87 16.85 8.25
N GLU A 35 4.28 17.85 9.05
CA GLU A 35 5.17 17.65 10.20
C GLU A 35 4.48 16.89 11.33
N LEU A 36 3.19 17.14 11.60
CA LEU A 36 2.40 16.36 12.56
C LEU A 36 2.22 14.91 12.11
N ALA A 37 1.88 14.69 10.83
CA ALA A 37 1.75 13.35 10.25
C ALA A 37 3.08 12.61 10.26
N LEU A 38 4.19 13.30 10.02
CA LEU A 38 5.54 12.76 10.11
C LEU A 38 5.90 12.35 11.54
N LYS A 39 5.58 13.20 12.51
CA LYS A 39 5.82 12.95 13.93
C LYS A 39 4.96 11.80 14.44
N GLU A 40 3.69 11.74 14.03
CA GLU A 40 2.80 10.63 14.30
C GLU A 40 3.27 9.33 13.62
N CYS A 41 3.83 9.39 12.40
CA CYS A 41 4.42 8.22 11.74
C CYS A 41 5.70 7.74 12.40
N ILE A 42 6.56 8.66 12.86
CA ILE A 42 7.77 8.32 13.64
C ILE A 42 7.36 7.71 14.97
N GLU A 43 6.40 8.31 15.69
CA GLU A 43 5.84 7.74 16.91
C GLU A 43 5.16 6.40 16.66
N ILE A 44 4.46 6.20 15.54
CA ILE A 44 3.87 4.90 15.17
C ILE A 44 4.97 3.86 14.86
N ILE A 45 6.04 4.23 14.16
CA ILE A 45 7.14 3.31 13.83
C ILE A 45 7.96 2.98 15.08
N ASP A 46 8.24 3.96 15.94
CA ASP A 46 9.04 3.78 17.16
C ASP A 46 8.20 3.22 18.32
N ALA A 47 6.88 3.45 18.39
CA ALA A 47 5.98 2.85 19.40
C ALA A 47 5.42 1.49 18.97
N ASN A 48 5.32 1.19 17.66
CA ASN A 48 4.98 -0.15 17.16
C ASN A 48 6.23 -0.99 16.88
N VAL A 49 7.28 -0.82 17.68
CA VAL A 49 8.19 -1.93 17.97
C VAL A 49 7.39 -2.94 18.81
N GLU A 50 6.34 -3.52 18.23
CA GLU A 50 5.87 -4.82 18.69
C GLU A 50 7.09 -5.73 18.56
N GLU A 51 7.53 -6.28 19.69
CA GLU A 51 8.53 -7.33 19.69
C GLU A 51 7.93 -8.47 18.85
N VAL A 52 8.42 -8.63 17.62
CA VAL A 52 7.93 -9.67 16.71
C VAL A 52 8.46 -11.00 17.24
N ILE A 53 7.75 -11.57 18.21
CA ILE A 53 8.03 -12.91 18.72
C ILE A 53 7.79 -13.86 17.56
N THR A 54 8.88 -14.31 16.94
CA THR A 54 8.79 -15.31 15.87
C THR A 54 8.72 -16.67 16.53
N ASN A 55 7.60 -17.37 16.33
CA ASN A 55 7.33 -18.64 16.96
C ASN A 55 8.11 -19.77 16.29
N ASN A 56 8.50 -20.78 17.05
CA ASN A 56 9.04 -22.02 16.46
C ASN A 56 7.90 -22.92 15.97
N ALA A 57 8.01 -23.40 14.73
CA ALA A 57 7.05 -24.35 14.18
C ALA A 57 7.05 -25.67 14.97
N ASP A 58 5.86 -26.19 15.25
CA ASP A 58 5.66 -27.49 15.86
C ASP A 58 5.95 -28.63 14.87
N ARG A 59 5.91 -29.89 15.33
CA ARG A 59 6.19 -31.06 14.49
C ARG A 59 5.26 -31.16 13.27
N ARG A 60 4.03 -30.66 13.37
CA ARG A 60 3.01 -30.70 12.31
C ARG A 60 3.23 -29.57 11.31
N GLU A 61 3.49 -28.36 11.78
CA GLU A 61 3.75 -27.17 10.95
C GLU A 61 5.03 -27.33 10.11
N LYS A 62 6.08 -27.94 10.69
CA LYS A 62 7.32 -28.30 9.98
C LYS A 62 7.09 -29.25 8.79
N LYS A 63 5.92 -29.88 8.67
CA LYS A 63 5.57 -30.68 7.48
C LYS A 63 5.45 -29.84 6.22
N TRP A 64 5.18 -28.54 6.30
CA TRP A 64 5.15 -27.73 5.08
C TRP A 64 6.53 -27.68 4.42
N TRP A 65 7.59 -27.48 5.20
CA TRP A 65 8.98 -27.54 4.71
C TRP A 65 9.39 -28.94 4.19
N ARG A 66 8.94 -30.01 4.86
CA ARG A 66 9.31 -31.39 4.51
C ARG A 66 8.54 -31.91 3.30
N ASP A 67 7.22 -31.78 3.34
CA ASP A 67 6.27 -32.50 2.51
C ASP A 67 5.50 -31.58 1.55
N GLY A 68 5.60 -30.25 1.72
CA GLY A 68 4.87 -29.27 0.89
C GLY A 68 3.42 -29.03 1.29
N TYR A 69 2.97 -29.54 2.43
CA TYR A 69 1.57 -29.44 2.88
C TYR A 69 1.37 -28.36 3.96
N TYR A 70 0.66 -27.29 3.62
CA TYR A 70 0.53 -26.09 4.47
C TYR A 70 -0.75 -26.02 5.32
N LYS A 71 -1.75 -26.90 5.11
CA LYS A 71 -3.07 -26.82 5.80
C LYS A 71 -3.03 -27.04 7.32
N ILE A 72 -1.85 -27.15 7.91
CA ILE A 72 -1.65 -27.40 9.35
C ILE A 72 -1.06 -26.16 10.05
N ILE A 73 -0.82 -25.06 9.33
CA ILE A 73 -0.35 -23.81 9.92
C ILE A 73 -1.50 -23.15 10.69
N ASP A 74 -1.28 -22.86 11.97
CA ASP A 74 -2.16 -22.00 12.77
C ASP A 74 -1.76 -20.54 12.54
N GLU A 75 -2.60 -19.80 11.81
CA GLU A 75 -2.36 -18.39 11.47
C GLU A 75 -2.20 -17.49 12.71
N ASN A 76 -2.77 -17.87 13.86
CA ASN A 76 -2.63 -17.11 15.11
C ASN A 76 -1.22 -17.19 15.71
N ARG A 77 -0.38 -18.12 15.21
CA ARG A 77 1.00 -18.30 15.67
C ARG A 77 2.01 -17.67 14.72
N LEU A 78 1.58 -17.02 13.64
CA LEU A 78 2.47 -16.31 12.74
C LEU A 78 3.07 -15.06 13.42
N PRO A 79 4.33 -14.71 13.12
CA PRO A 79 5.24 -15.37 12.19
C PRO A 79 5.87 -16.65 12.76
N LEU A 80 6.18 -17.63 11.90
CA LEU A 80 6.65 -18.98 12.27
C LEU A 80 7.99 -19.35 11.61
N ILE A 81 9.00 -19.72 12.40
CA ILE A 81 10.24 -20.36 11.94
C ILE A 81 9.93 -21.81 11.55
N LEU A 82 9.96 -22.12 10.26
CA LEU A 82 9.77 -23.48 9.74
C LEU A 82 11.02 -24.34 9.92
N VAL A 83 12.19 -23.76 9.62
CA VAL A 83 13.46 -24.48 9.61
C VAL A 83 14.62 -23.48 9.69
N GLU A 84 15.74 -23.93 10.26
CA GLU A 84 16.98 -23.19 10.43
C GLU A 84 18.12 -23.94 9.73
N ASP A 85 19.28 -23.30 9.60
CA ASP A 85 20.49 -23.86 8.97
C ASP A 85 20.30 -24.32 7.51
N VAL A 86 19.43 -23.64 6.77
CA VAL A 86 19.14 -23.94 5.36
C VAL A 86 19.94 -23.05 4.42
N SER A 87 20.53 -23.62 3.37
CA SER A 87 21.18 -22.83 2.32
C SER A 87 20.14 -22.10 1.45
N TYR A 88 20.48 -20.93 0.90
CA TYR A 88 19.56 -20.22 0.00
C TYR A 88 19.18 -21.04 -1.24
N GLU A 89 20.12 -21.80 -1.77
CA GLU A 89 19.88 -22.68 -2.92
C GLU A 89 18.83 -23.75 -2.58
N GLU A 90 18.93 -24.37 -1.40
CA GLU A 90 17.91 -25.32 -0.94
C GLU A 90 16.55 -24.64 -0.75
N PHE A 91 16.53 -23.44 -0.15
CA PHE A 91 15.33 -22.64 -0.01
C PHE A 91 14.65 -22.36 -1.35
N GLU A 92 15.39 -21.84 -2.34
CA GLU A 92 14.83 -21.55 -3.68
C GLU A 92 14.26 -22.81 -4.33
N LYS A 93 15.03 -23.90 -4.34
CA LYS A 93 14.62 -25.18 -4.94
C LYS A 93 13.34 -25.71 -4.30
N LYS A 94 13.18 -25.56 -2.98
CA LYS A 94 11.97 -25.97 -2.27
C LYS A 94 10.80 -25.03 -2.55
N CYS A 95 11.02 -23.72 -2.53
CA CYS A 95 10.01 -22.72 -2.86
C CYS A 95 9.41 -22.96 -4.25
N GLU A 96 10.24 -23.24 -5.25
CA GLU A 96 9.81 -23.61 -6.61
C GLU A 96 8.95 -24.88 -6.60
N ARG A 97 9.43 -25.94 -5.92
CA ARG A 97 8.76 -27.25 -5.89
C ARG A 97 7.38 -27.20 -5.24
N VAL A 98 7.22 -26.39 -4.18
CA VAL A 98 5.98 -26.35 -3.38
C VAL A 98 5.18 -25.06 -3.56
N ASN A 99 5.58 -24.22 -4.53
CA ASN A 99 4.99 -22.91 -4.81
C ASN A 99 4.83 -22.04 -3.55
N ALA A 100 5.87 -22.00 -2.71
CA ALA A 100 5.82 -21.36 -1.40
C ALA A 100 6.52 -20.00 -1.32
N SER A 101 7.07 -19.50 -2.43
CA SER A 101 7.80 -18.22 -2.49
C SER A 101 6.98 -17.02 -2.01
N LYS A 102 5.64 -17.11 -2.09
CA LYS A 102 4.71 -16.07 -1.67
C LYS A 102 4.55 -15.99 -0.15
N PHE A 103 4.84 -17.09 0.55
CA PHE A 103 4.56 -17.25 1.98
C PHE A 103 5.83 -17.36 2.81
N TRP A 104 6.89 -17.92 2.21
CA TRP A 104 8.15 -18.16 2.90
C TRP A 104 9.15 -17.04 2.64
N GLU A 105 9.72 -16.54 3.71
CA GLU A 105 10.81 -15.60 3.70
C GLU A 105 12.09 -16.27 4.18
N TYR A 106 13.16 -16.13 3.39
CA TYR A 106 14.49 -16.54 3.80
C TYR A 106 15.19 -15.42 4.56
N ARG A 107 15.59 -15.69 5.81
CA ARG A 107 16.27 -14.80 6.74
C ARG A 107 17.52 -15.49 7.26
N ASP A 108 18.64 -15.26 6.58
CA ASP A 108 19.98 -15.73 6.95
C ASP A 108 20.05 -17.16 7.51
N GLY A 109 19.67 -18.16 6.70
CA GLY A 109 19.66 -19.56 7.12
C GLY A 109 18.32 -20.04 7.66
N THR A 110 17.43 -19.12 8.02
CA THR A 110 16.11 -19.42 8.58
C THR A 110 15.01 -19.20 7.56
N VAL A 111 14.07 -20.13 7.46
CA VAL A 111 12.86 -19.99 6.64
C VAL A 111 11.70 -19.67 7.56
N VAL A 112 11.06 -18.53 7.33
CA VAL A 112 9.97 -18.01 8.17
C VAL A 112 8.70 -17.86 7.33
N ILE A 113 7.55 -18.26 7.86
CA ILE A 113 6.25 -17.85 7.33
C ILE A 113 5.88 -16.56 8.06
N ILE A 114 5.71 -15.47 7.32
CA ILE A 114 5.35 -14.18 7.92
C ILE A 114 3.85 -14.02 8.04
N GLU A 115 3.15 -14.37 6.98
CA GLU A 115 1.71 -14.20 6.83
C GLU A 115 1.19 -15.23 5.83
N LEU A 116 -0.06 -15.67 6.02
CA LEU A 116 -0.83 -16.37 5.00
C LEU A 116 -1.97 -15.45 4.54
N PRO A 117 -2.19 -15.30 3.22
CA PRO A 117 -3.27 -14.48 2.72
C PRO A 117 -4.61 -15.10 3.10
N ASN A 118 -5.49 -14.28 3.67
CA ASN A 118 -6.88 -14.64 3.93
C ASN A 118 -7.81 -13.91 2.94
N ARG A 119 -9.13 -14.08 3.08
CA ARG A 119 -10.10 -13.48 2.17
C ARG A 119 -10.02 -11.94 2.16
N ASP A 120 -9.91 -11.32 3.34
CA ASP A 120 -9.76 -9.87 3.46
C ASP A 120 -8.51 -9.35 2.76
N HIS A 121 -7.40 -10.08 2.87
CA HIS A 121 -6.14 -9.77 2.20
C HIS A 121 -6.33 -9.76 0.68
N GLU A 122 -6.95 -10.80 0.13
CA GLU A 122 -7.21 -10.90 -1.32
C GLU A 122 -8.18 -9.83 -1.82
N SER A 123 -9.25 -9.54 -1.08
CA SER A 123 -10.19 -8.46 -1.43
C SER A 123 -9.50 -7.09 -1.42
N ALA A 124 -8.60 -6.84 -0.46
CA ALA A 124 -7.95 -5.54 -0.34
C ALA A 124 -7.08 -5.18 -1.56
N HIS A 125 -6.18 -6.08 -1.99
CA HIS A 125 -5.35 -5.81 -3.18
C HIS A 125 -6.10 -6.03 -4.49
N GLY A 126 -7.13 -6.89 -4.50
CA GLY A 126 -8.02 -7.10 -5.63
C GLY A 126 -8.78 -5.83 -6.02
N GLU A 127 -9.48 -5.23 -5.05
CA GLU A 127 -10.24 -3.99 -5.26
C GLU A 127 -9.31 -2.81 -5.60
N PHE A 128 -8.15 -2.71 -4.94
CA PHE A 128 -7.13 -1.75 -5.34
C PHE A 128 -6.73 -1.93 -6.82
N THR A 129 -6.47 -3.17 -7.23
CA THR A 129 -6.03 -3.50 -8.59
C THR A 129 -7.09 -3.13 -9.61
N GLU A 130 -8.36 -3.41 -9.34
CA GLU A 130 -9.47 -3.05 -10.21
C GLU A 130 -9.56 -1.54 -10.41
N GLN A 131 -9.63 -0.77 -9.31
CA GLN A 131 -9.68 0.69 -9.37
C GLN A 131 -8.48 1.27 -10.11
N PHE A 132 -7.26 0.81 -9.79
CA PHE A 132 -6.05 1.32 -10.40
C PHE A 132 -6.02 1.07 -11.91
N LEU A 133 -6.35 -0.15 -12.36
CA LEU A 133 -6.34 -0.48 -13.78
C LEU A 133 -7.48 0.18 -14.57
N SER A 134 -8.62 0.44 -13.93
CA SER A 134 -9.76 1.13 -14.55
C SER A 134 -9.38 2.53 -15.07
N ALA A 135 -8.46 3.22 -14.37
CA ALA A 135 -7.97 4.55 -14.76
C ALA A 135 -7.24 4.55 -16.12
N PHE A 136 -6.84 3.38 -16.62
CA PHE A 136 -6.16 3.21 -17.91
C PHE A 136 -7.02 2.51 -18.96
N ALA A 137 -8.30 2.21 -18.66
CA ALA A 137 -9.18 1.42 -19.52
C ALA A 137 -9.30 2.00 -20.94
N ASN A 138 -9.39 3.33 -21.04
CA ASN A 138 -9.58 4.07 -22.29
C ASN A 138 -8.28 4.38 -23.04
N LEU A 139 -7.11 4.01 -22.52
CA LEU A 139 -5.84 4.27 -23.21
C LEU A 139 -5.55 3.22 -24.29
N PRO A 140 -4.78 3.56 -25.33
CA PRO A 140 -4.22 2.57 -26.26
C PRO A 140 -3.43 1.50 -25.50
N ARG A 141 -3.43 0.25 -26.00
CA ARG A 141 -2.80 -0.90 -25.33
C ARG A 141 -1.34 -0.64 -24.90
N ARG A 142 -0.57 0.09 -25.71
CA ARG A 142 0.84 0.43 -25.46
C ARG A 142 1.04 1.44 -24.32
N ASP A 143 0.01 2.20 -23.98
CA ASP A 143 0.05 3.28 -22.99
C ASP A 143 -0.49 2.85 -21.63
N LYS A 144 -1.11 1.67 -21.57
CA LYS A 144 -1.63 1.09 -20.33
C LYS A 144 -0.52 0.63 -19.39
N VAL A 145 -0.89 0.50 -18.14
CA VAL A 145 -0.12 -0.23 -17.12
C VAL A 145 -0.52 -1.70 -17.13
N LYS A 146 0.46 -2.60 -16.94
CA LYS A 146 0.25 -4.04 -16.78
C LYS A 146 0.29 -4.37 -15.29
N CYS A 147 -0.72 -5.07 -14.78
CA CYS A 147 -0.57 -5.80 -13.51
C CYS A 147 0.21 -7.08 -13.77
N VAL A 148 1.31 -7.26 -13.02
CA VAL A 148 2.17 -8.45 -13.06
C VAL A 148 2.00 -9.32 -11.81
N GLY A 149 1.02 -8.99 -10.95
CA GLY A 149 0.70 -9.74 -9.73
C GLY A 149 1.92 -9.95 -8.82
N SER A 150 1.93 -11.07 -8.09
CA SER A 150 3.03 -11.44 -7.18
C SER A 150 4.25 -12.02 -7.92
N THR A 151 4.77 -11.29 -8.90
CA THR A 151 6.01 -11.67 -9.60
C THR A 151 7.23 -11.44 -8.70
N THR A 152 8.20 -12.35 -8.78
CA THR A 152 9.44 -12.24 -8.02
C THR A 152 10.31 -11.16 -8.62
N CYS A 153 10.65 -10.15 -7.83
CA CYS A 153 11.69 -9.19 -8.18
C CYS A 153 12.96 -9.52 -7.39
N SER A 154 14.11 -9.53 -8.07
CA SER A 154 15.44 -9.79 -7.51
C SER A 154 16.36 -8.58 -7.65
N ALA A 155 16.99 -8.19 -6.54
CA ALA A 155 18.02 -7.17 -6.45
C ALA A 155 19.31 -7.54 -7.19
N THR A 156 19.59 -8.84 -7.33
CA THR A 156 20.75 -9.36 -8.05
C THR A 156 20.30 -10.52 -8.94
N PRO A 157 19.60 -10.27 -10.06
CA PRO A 157 19.01 -11.36 -10.85
C PRO A 157 20.04 -12.39 -11.32
N GLU A 158 21.26 -11.95 -11.64
CA GLU A 158 22.35 -12.81 -12.10
C GLU A 158 23.04 -13.60 -10.97
N ARG A 159 22.73 -13.32 -9.70
CA ARG A 159 23.34 -13.98 -8.54
C ARG A 159 22.25 -14.40 -7.57
N ARG A 160 22.09 -15.71 -7.35
CA ARG A 160 21.21 -16.32 -6.33
C ARG A 160 21.73 -16.03 -4.92
N VAL A 161 21.66 -14.77 -4.50
CA VAL A 161 22.16 -14.28 -3.22
C VAL A 161 21.01 -14.21 -2.22
N ARG A 162 21.31 -14.61 -0.98
CA ARG A 162 20.38 -14.64 0.16
C ARG A 162 19.56 -13.35 0.27
N GLY A 163 18.24 -13.47 0.40
CA GLY A 163 17.34 -12.37 0.76
C GLY A 163 17.18 -11.29 -0.31
N ASN A 164 17.74 -11.49 -1.51
CA ASN A 164 17.71 -10.50 -2.58
C ASN A 164 16.47 -10.56 -3.45
N SER A 165 15.48 -11.41 -3.15
CA SER A 165 14.23 -11.45 -3.89
C SER A 165 13.01 -11.31 -2.99
N LYS A 166 11.96 -10.65 -3.50
CA LYS A 166 10.66 -10.52 -2.85
C LYS A 166 9.54 -10.60 -3.88
N GLN A 167 8.36 -11.00 -3.42
CA GLN A 167 7.09 -10.90 -4.12
C GLN A 167 6.22 -9.90 -3.35
N SER A 168 5.54 -9.01 -4.09
CA SER A 168 4.49 -8.15 -3.54
C SER A 168 3.12 -8.78 -3.79
N ASP A 169 2.07 -8.24 -3.17
CA ASP A 169 0.71 -8.75 -3.40
C ASP A 169 0.18 -8.33 -4.77
N ALA A 170 0.41 -7.06 -5.13
CA ALA A 170 0.22 -6.57 -6.49
C ALA A 170 1.41 -5.72 -6.96
N SER A 171 1.69 -5.77 -8.25
CA SER A 171 2.78 -5.04 -8.90
C SER A 171 2.33 -4.52 -10.26
N PHE A 172 2.71 -3.28 -10.57
CA PHE A 172 2.24 -2.57 -11.75
C PHE A 172 3.41 -1.99 -12.56
N VAL A 173 3.45 -2.36 -13.83
CA VAL A 173 4.53 -2.01 -14.77
C VAL A 173 3.94 -1.28 -15.98
N PRO A 174 4.28 0.00 -16.23
CA PRO A 174 3.90 0.67 -17.47
C PRO A 174 4.44 -0.07 -18.68
N LYS A 175 3.59 -0.28 -19.69
CA LYS A 175 4.03 -0.93 -20.95
C LYS A 175 4.99 -0.09 -21.79
N LEU A 176 5.11 1.20 -21.47
CA LEU A 176 6.07 2.11 -22.08
C LEU A 176 7.48 2.03 -21.50
N LEU A 177 7.69 1.25 -20.43
CA LEU A 177 9.04 1.03 -19.92
C LEU A 177 9.88 0.26 -20.95
N PRO A 178 11.18 0.60 -21.08
CA PRO A 178 12.10 -0.17 -21.90
C PRO A 178 12.14 -1.64 -21.46
N ASN A 179 12.10 -2.54 -22.44
CA ASN A 179 12.34 -3.97 -22.25
C ASN A 179 13.27 -4.43 -23.40
N PRO A 180 14.51 -4.89 -23.12
CA PRO A 180 15.08 -5.10 -21.79
C PRO A 180 15.33 -3.78 -21.03
N ALA A 181 15.17 -3.84 -19.71
CA ALA A 181 15.42 -2.71 -18.83
C ALA A 181 16.92 -2.55 -18.55
N GLN A 182 17.38 -1.30 -18.36
CA GLN A 182 18.76 -1.02 -17.96
C GLN A 182 19.12 -1.63 -16.60
N ASN A 183 18.16 -1.62 -15.67
CA ASN A 183 18.26 -2.27 -14.36
C ASN A 183 17.08 -3.24 -14.24
N PRO A 184 17.21 -4.50 -14.67
CA PRO A 184 16.11 -5.45 -14.65
C PRO A 184 15.84 -5.97 -13.23
N CYS A 185 14.60 -6.38 -12.97
CA CYS A 185 14.21 -7.05 -11.73
C CYS A 185 14.33 -8.57 -11.80
N ASP A 186 14.60 -9.14 -12.97
CA ASP A 186 14.77 -10.57 -13.17
C ASP A 186 15.78 -10.89 -14.29
N THR A 187 16.04 -12.18 -14.51
CA THR A 187 17.00 -12.66 -15.51
C THR A 187 16.48 -12.56 -16.94
N GLU A 188 15.20 -12.26 -17.14
CA GLU A 188 14.59 -12.10 -18.47
C GLU A 188 14.73 -10.65 -18.98
N GLY A 189 15.27 -9.74 -18.16
CA GLY A 189 15.43 -8.34 -18.53
C GLY A 189 14.20 -7.48 -18.26
N ASN A 190 13.19 -8.01 -17.54
CA ASN A 190 11.98 -7.25 -17.26
C ASN A 190 12.28 -6.06 -16.32
N PRO A 191 11.62 -4.90 -16.51
CA PRO A 191 11.78 -3.75 -15.64
C PRO A 191 11.16 -3.98 -14.26
N TRP A 192 11.68 -3.27 -13.25
CA TRP A 192 11.01 -3.15 -11.95
C TRP A 192 9.60 -2.55 -12.10
N PRO A 193 8.61 -3.02 -11.33
CA PRO A 193 7.34 -2.33 -11.14
C PRO A 193 7.58 -0.89 -10.64
N THR A 194 6.80 0.06 -11.15
CA THR A 194 6.86 1.45 -10.67
C THR A 194 5.97 1.66 -9.46
N ILE A 195 4.88 0.90 -9.37
CA ILE A 195 3.96 0.87 -8.24
C ILE A 195 3.86 -0.57 -7.73
N ILE A 196 3.93 -0.76 -6.42
CA ILE A 196 3.56 -2.02 -5.78
C ILE A 196 2.55 -1.78 -4.67
N VAL A 197 1.79 -2.82 -4.36
CA VAL A 197 0.90 -2.89 -3.20
C VAL A 197 1.30 -4.08 -2.35
N GLU A 198 1.34 -3.85 -1.05
CA GLU A 198 1.51 -4.86 -0.02
C GLU A 198 0.32 -4.78 0.94
N VAL A 199 -0.25 -5.92 1.30
CA VAL A 199 -1.32 -6.01 2.29
C VAL A 199 -0.79 -6.75 3.50
N ALA A 200 -0.79 -6.07 4.64
CA ALA A 200 -0.34 -6.65 5.91
C ALA A 200 -1.55 -6.84 6.82
N ASN A 201 -2.03 -8.07 7.00
CA ASN A 201 -3.13 -8.35 7.92
C ASN A 201 -2.58 -8.85 9.26
N THR A 202 -1.95 -10.02 9.25
CA THR A 202 -1.22 -10.59 10.39
C THR A 202 0.23 -10.13 10.45
N GLN A 203 0.86 -9.73 9.33
CA GLN A 203 2.21 -9.18 9.36
C GLN A 203 2.24 -7.88 10.18
N SER A 204 3.21 -7.76 11.09
CA SER A 204 3.38 -6.55 11.90
C SER A 204 3.72 -5.34 11.03
N LEU A 205 3.32 -4.13 11.50
CA LEU A 205 3.61 -2.90 10.77
C LEU A 205 5.13 -2.69 10.61
N ALA A 206 5.92 -2.89 11.67
CA ALA A 206 7.37 -2.76 11.61
C ALA A 206 8.00 -3.68 10.56
N SER A 207 7.54 -4.94 10.47
CA SER A 207 8.03 -5.92 9.50
C SER A 207 7.77 -5.48 8.06
N ILE A 208 6.55 -5.03 7.74
CA ILE A 208 6.22 -4.61 6.36
C ILE A 208 6.87 -3.27 5.99
N ILE A 209 7.00 -2.34 6.93
CA ILE A 209 7.73 -1.09 6.70
C ILE A 209 9.22 -1.38 6.48
N GLN A 210 9.82 -2.30 7.23
CA GLN A 210 11.21 -2.71 7.00
C GLN A 210 11.39 -3.31 5.59
N LYS A 211 10.50 -4.21 5.15
CA LYS A 211 10.49 -4.75 3.78
C LYS A 211 10.42 -3.61 2.74
N THR A 212 9.53 -2.65 2.97
CA THR A 212 9.33 -1.49 2.10
C THR A 212 10.58 -0.63 1.96
N ILE A 213 11.18 -0.22 3.08
CA ILE A 213 12.32 0.71 3.05
C ILE A 213 13.62 0.03 2.60
N GLN A 214 13.86 -1.24 2.98
CA GLN A 214 15.12 -1.94 2.72
C GLN A 214 15.13 -2.62 1.35
N PHE A 215 13.98 -3.11 0.88
CA PHE A 215 13.90 -3.84 -0.37
C PHE A 215 13.27 -3.02 -1.50
N TRP A 216 12.02 -2.59 -1.34
CA TRP A 216 11.27 -2.01 -2.46
C TRP A 216 11.76 -0.62 -2.85
N LEU A 217 12.07 0.21 -1.86
CA LEU A 217 12.56 1.59 -2.05
C LEU A 217 14.09 1.69 -2.11
N ALA A 218 14.81 0.58 -2.30
CA ALA A 218 16.23 0.68 -2.61
C ALA A 218 16.44 1.34 -4.01
N PRO A 219 17.59 1.97 -4.26
CA PRO A 219 17.82 2.70 -5.50
C PRO A 219 17.56 1.89 -6.77
N ASN A 220 16.98 2.55 -7.79
CA ASN A 220 16.66 1.99 -9.12
C ASN A 220 15.62 0.86 -9.13
N ARG A 221 14.75 0.79 -8.12
CA ARG A 221 13.66 -0.20 -8.02
C ARG A 221 12.29 0.48 -8.17
N VAL A 222 11.46 0.41 -7.14
CA VAL A 222 10.07 0.87 -7.15
C VAL A 222 9.99 2.37 -6.86
N GLU A 223 9.04 3.09 -7.48
CA GLU A 223 8.85 4.53 -7.24
C GLU A 223 7.82 4.78 -6.14
N ASP A 224 6.62 4.19 -6.18
CA ASP A 224 5.64 4.25 -5.08
C ASP A 224 5.36 2.85 -4.48
N VAL A 225 5.35 2.76 -3.15
CA VAL A 225 4.96 1.54 -2.41
C VAL A 225 3.74 1.88 -1.57
N ILE A 226 2.68 1.09 -1.72
CA ILE A 226 1.41 1.30 -1.01
C ILE A 226 1.20 0.11 -0.07
N VAL A 227 1.12 0.37 1.22
CA VAL A 227 0.91 -0.66 2.24
C VAL A 227 -0.50 -0.51 2.81
N LEU A 228 -1.33 -1.52 2.64
CA LEU A 228 -2.64 -1.63 3.28
C LEU A 228 -2.49 -2.47 4.55
N LYS A 229 -2.48 -1.82 5.71
CA LYS A 229 -2.47 -2.49 7.01
C LYS A 229 -3.91 -2.77 7.44
N LEU A 230 -4.27 -4.06 7.48
CA LEU A 230 -5.52 -4.51 8.07
C LEU A 230 -5.21 -4.86 9.52
N TRP A 231 -5.76 -4.11 10.48
CA TRP A 231 -5.52 -4.41 11.88
C TRP A 231 -6.37 -5.59 12.32
N LYS A 232 -6.05 -6.18 13.47
CA LYS A 232 -6.74 -7.35 14.01
C LYS A 232 -8.26 -7.14 14.01
N TRP A 233 -8.97 -8.08 13.41
CA TRP A 233 -10.42 -8.15 13.50
C TRP A 233 -10.82 -8.82 14.81
N ASN A 234 -11.64 -8.14 15.61
CA ASN A 234 -12.09 -8.62 16.93
C ASN A 234 -13.54 -9.12 16.91
N SER A 235 -14.16 -9.27 15.73
CA SER A 235 -15.56 -9.68 15.58
C SER A 235 -16.56 -8.76 16.28
N ILE A 236 -16.28 -7.44 16.28
CA ILE A 236 -17.10 -6.43 16.95
C ILE A 236 -17.86 -5.65 15.88
N TRP A 237 -19.15 -5.49 16.09
CA TRP A 237 -20.06 -4.77 15.21
C TRP A 237 -20.68 -3.58 15.93
N ASP A 238 -21.03 -2.54 15.19
CA ASP A 238 -21.83 -1.43 15.72
C ASP A 238 -23.32 -1.80 15.77
N GLN A 239 -24.14 -0.86 16.25
CA GLN A 239 -25.60 -1.05 16.38
C GLN A 239 -26.32 -1.24 15.04
N ASN A 240 -25.70 -0.81 13.93
CA ASN A 240 -26.24 -0.90 12.59
C ASN A 240 -25.75 -2.15 11.84
N GLY A 241 -24.94 -3.00 12.49
CA GLY A 241 -24.33 -4.15 11.83
C GLY A 241 -23.18 -3.76 10.90
N THR A 242 -22.43 -2.69 11.21
CA THR A 242 -21.19 -2.32 10.53
C THR A 242 -19.99 -2.90 11.29
N PRO A 243 -19.01 -3.56 10.64
CA PRO A 243 -17.79 -4.01 11.30
C PRO A 243 -17.02 -2.87 11.95
N LEU A 244 -16.59 -3.03 13.20
CA LEU A 244 -15.68 -2.11 13.90
C LEU A 244 -14.24 -2.58 13.77
N ARG A 245 -13.56 -2.16 12.70
CA ARG A 245 -12.19 -2.55 12.39
C ARG A 245 -11.35 -1.36 11.97
N ARG A 246 -10.15 -1.26 12.52
CA ARG A 246 -9.15 -0.28 12.10
C ARG A 246 -8.49 -0.77 10.82
N LEU A 247 -8.36 0.11 9.82
CA LEU A 247 -7.63 -0.12 8.57
C LEU A 247 -6.79 1.12 8.28
N THR A 248 -5.57 0.94 7.77
CA THR A 248 -4.66 2.07 7.49
C THR A 248 -3.90 1.86 6.18
N CYS A 249 -3.85 2.89 5.33
CA CYS A 249 -3.06 2.93 4.11
C CYS A 249 -1.82 3.80 4.35
N TYR A 250 -0.63 3.26 4.08
CA TYR A 250 0.63 3.99 4.09
C TYR A 250 1.16 4.09 2.67
N LYS A 251 1.41 5.32 2.21
CA LYS A 251 2.02 5.58 0.91
C LYS A 251 3.45 6.01 1.09
N PHE A 252 4.37 5.31 0.43
CA PHE A 252 5.75 5.73 0.28
C PHE A 252 6.03 6.08 -1.17
N CYS A 253 6.96 7.00 -1.36
CA CYS A 253 7.49 7.41 -2.67
C CYS A 253 9.01 7.54 -2.59
N TYR A 254 9.78 6.85 -3.42
CA TYR A 254 11.25 6.85 -3.38
C TYR A 254 11.85 8.26 -3.39
N LYS A 255 11.33 9.16 -4.24
CA LYS A 255 11.86 10.53 -4.37
C LYS A 255 11.30 11.53 -3.37
N ARG A 256 10.05 11.34 -2.96
CA ARG A 256 9.30 12.34 -2.18
C ARG A 256 9.18 12.01 -0.70
N SER A 257 9.42 10.75 -0.33
CA SER A 257 9.37 10.35 1.08
C SER A 257 10.38 11.16 1.89
N PRO A 258 9.94 11.83 2.97
CA PRO A 258 10.86 12.38 3.93
C PRO A 258 11.73 11.25 4.48
N ARG A 259 12.92 11.59 4.95
CA ARG A 259 13.85 10.63 5.56
C ARG A 259 14.01 10.96 7.03
N ASN A 260 14.02 9.93 7.88
CA ASN A 260 14.39 10.11 9.28
C ASN A 260 15.92 10.30 9.43
N ALA A 261 16.38 10.52 10.66
CA ALA A 261 17.80 10.69 10.97
C ALA A 261 18.69 9.49 10.57
N ARG A 262 18.10 8.29 10.42
CA ARG A 262 18.78 7.07 9.96
C ARG A 262 18.79 6.94 8.42
N GLY A 263 18.22 7.91 7.70
CA GLY A 263 18.10 7.91 6.25
C GLY A 263 16.95 7.06 5.69
N ASN A 264 16.15 6.44 6.56
CA ASN A 264 15.03 5.59 6.16
C ASN A 264 13.87 6.44 5.64
N HIS A 265 13.24 5.99 4.56
CA HIS A 265 12.03 6.62 4.02
C HIS A 265 10.89 6.53 5.06
N LEU A 266 10.18 7.64 5.23
CA LEU A 266 8.94 7.74 5.99
C LEU A 266 7.76 7.88 5.01
N PRO A 267 6.55 7.44 5.38
CA PRO A 267 5.40 7.56 4.48
C PRO A 267 5.13 9.03 4.15
N ILE A 268 4.81 9.31 2.89
CA ILE A 268 4.34 10.64 2.44
C ILE A 268 2.86 10.87 2.72
N GLN A 269 2.13 9.80 3.01
CA GLN A 269 0.72 9.85 3.32
C GLN A 269 0.35 8.65 4.18
N THR A 270 -0.42 8.89 5.24
CA THR A 270 -1.03 7.86 6.08
C THR A 270 -2.52 8.17 6.17
N ILE A 271 -3.37 7.23 5.79
CA ILE A 271 -4.82 7.40 5.77
C ILE A 271 -5.45 6.29 6.59
N GLU A 272 -6.16 6.64 7.66
CA GLU A 272 -7.05 5.69 8.32
C GLU A 272 -8.33 5.58 7.50
N PHE A 273 -8.75 4.35 7.21
CA PHE A 273 -9.90 4.06 6.35
C PHE A 273 -10.76 2.93 6.89
N GLY A 274 -10.57 2.57 8.16
CA GLY A 274 -11.49 1.70 8.88
C GLY A 274 -12.65 2.46 9.50
N THR A 275 -13.41 1.81 10.38
CA THR A 275 -14.53 2.40 11.12
C THR A 275 -14.17 2.76 12.56
N ILE A 276 -12.97 2.37 13.01
CA ILE A 276 -12.38 2.78 14.28
C ILE A 276 -10.93 3.23 14.11
N ASP A 277 -10.48 4.12 15.00
CA ASP A 277 -9.12 4.67 15.03
C ASP A 277 -8.16 3.81 15.88
N LYS A 278 -6.92 4.29 16.04
CA LYS A 278 -5.89 3.66 16.89
C LYS A 278 -6.25 3.54 18.37
N ARG A 279 -7.21 4.33 18.85
CA ARG A 279 -7.72 4.33 20.23
C ARG A 279 -9.02 3.54 20.36
N SER A 280 -9.37 2.78 19.32
CA SER A 280 -10.63 2.03 19.22
C SER A 280 -11.87 2.92 19.35
N GLN A 281 -11.77 4.19 18.97
CA GLN A 281 -12.90 5.11 18.91
C GLN A 281 -13.51 5.10 17.50
N PRO A 282 -14.83 5.34 17.36
CA PRO A 282 -15.46 5.46 16.05
C PRO A 282 -14.76 6.50 15.17
N TYR A 283 -14.49 6.12 13.92
CA TYR A 283 -13.84 6.94 12.92
C TYR A 283 -14.73 7.08 11.69
N ASN A 284 -15.11 8.33 11.37
CA ASN A 284 -16.04 8.64 10.28
C ASN A 284 -15.35 9.27 9.06
N GLY A 285 -14.01 9.27 8.99
CA GLY A 285 -13.28 9.89 7.87
C GLY A 285 -13.40 9.11 6.55
N CYS A 286 -13.92 7.88 6.59
CA CYS A 286 -14.09 7.01 5.44
C CYS A 286 -15.49 6.35 5.46
N SER A 287 -16.54 7.17 5.56
CA SER A 287 -17.93 6.70 5.73
C SER A 287 -18.77 6.76 4.45
N ALA A 288 -18.22 7.28 3.34
CA ALA A 288 -18.92 7.35 2.07
C ALA A 288 -17.92 7.35 0.89
N PRO A 289 -18.37 6.99 -0.34
CA PRO A 289 -17.53 7.07 -1.52
C PRO A 289 -16.90 8.46 -1.70
N GLY A 290 -15.60 8.48 -2.01
CA GLY A 290 -14.82 9.67 -2.29
C GLY A 290 -14.35 10.46 -1.06
N THR A 291 -14.71 10.07 0.17
CA THR A 291 -14.30 10.83 1.38
C THR A 291 -12.87 10.50 1.82
N CYS A 292 -12.34 9.34 1.43
CA CYS A 292 -11.03 8.83 1.82
C CYS A 292 -10.28 8.32 0.57
N THR A 293 -9.51 9.20 -0.07
CA THR A 293 -8.85 8.87 -1.34
C THR A 293 -7.33 8.92 -1.27
N LEU A 294 -6.71 7.95 -1.95
CA LEU A 294 -5.27 7.89 -2.18
C LEU A 294 -4.98 8.38 -3.61
N ASN A 295 -4.09 9.36 -3.72
CA ASN A 295 -3.69 9.92 -5.01
C ASN A 295 -2.34 9.33 -5.47
N ILE A 296 -2.29 8.78 -6.68
CA ILE A 296 -1.08 8.25 -7.30
C ILE A 296 -0.74 9.11 -8.51
N SER A 297 0.41 9.78 -8.44
CA SER A 297 0.81 10.70 -9.50
C SER A 297 1.25 9.94 -10.74
N PRO A 298 0.90 10.37 -11.96
CA PRO A 298 1.35 9.66 -13.14
C PRO A 298 2.84 9.88 -13.43
N ARG A 299 3.49 10.87 -12.78
CA ARG A 299 4.94 10.96 -12.74
C ARG A 299 5.58 9.79 -11.99
N CYS A 300 4.91 9.26 -10.97
CA CYS A 300 5.37 8.05 -10.29
C CYS A 300 5.07 6.82 -11.15
N ILE A 301 3.83 6.73 -11.65
CA ILE A 301 3.37 5.59 -12.46
C ILE A 301 4.27 5.39 -13.68
N TYR A 302 4.52 6.43 -14.47
CA TYR A 302 5.31 6.36 -15.71
C TYR A 302 6.79 6.72 -15.49
N ARG A 303 7.30 6.52 -14.28
CA ARG A 303 8.72 6.76 -13.99
C ARG A 303 9.60 5.95 -14.95
N GLY A 304 10.48 6.64 -15.68
CA GLY A 304 11.41 5.98 -16.60
C GLY A 304 10.83 5.70 -18.00
N CYS A 305 9.55 6.03 -18.22
CA CYS A 305 8.96 6.00 -19.56
C CYS A 305 9.36 7.24 -20.38
N PRO A 306 9.36 7.14 -21.72
CA PRO A 306 9.65 8.27 -22.61
C PRO A 306 8.58 9.37 -22.57
N ARG A 307 7.36 9.03 -22.14
CA ARG A 307 6.25 9.97 -22.00
C ARG A 307 5.23 9.49 -20.97
N GLN A 308 4.35 10.40 -20.56
CA GLN A 308 3.28 10.19 -19.60
C GLN A 308 1.90 10.31 -20.29
N PRO A 309 1.16 9.21 -20.51
CA PRO A 309 -0.12 9.20 -21.23
C PRO A 309 -1.31 9.87 -20.53
N ILE A 310 -1.26 10.06 -19.22
CA ILE A 310 -2.33 10.70 -18.43
C ILE A 310 -1.78 11.88 -17.64
N THR A 311 -2.59 12.91 -17.46
CA THR A 311 -2.19 14.14 -16.72
C THR A 311 -2.71 14.15 -15.29
N ASN A 312 -3.87 13.56 -15.05
CA ASN A 312 -4.52 13.55 -13.74
C ASN A 312 -4.01 12.39 -12.90
N ASN A 313 -3.99 12.58 -11.58
CA ASN A 313 -3.68 11.50 -10.65
C ASN A 313 -4.66 10.34 -10.83
N VAL A 314 -4.16 9.12 -10.66
CA VAL A 314 -5.04 7.97 -10.41
C VAL A 314 -5.52 8.09 -8.98
N VAL A 315 -6.82 8.07 -8.79
CA VAL A 315 -7.48 8.17 -7.50
C VAL A 315 -7.95 6.78 -7.11
N ILE A 316 -7.53 6.31 -5.94
CA ILE A 316 -8.02 5.09 -5.32
C ILE A 316 -8.93 5.49 -4.17
N ASP A 317 -10.16 5.03 -4.19
CA ASP A 317 -11.13 5.21 -3.13
C ASP A 317 -10.99 4.10 -2.10
N LEU A 318 -10.46 4.45 -0.92
CA LEU A 318 -10.26 3.51 0.17
C LEU A 318 -11.57 3.08 0.80
N TYR A 319 -12.68 3.81 0.58
CA TYR A 319 -14.01 3.39 1.02
C TYR A 319 -14.42 2.10 0.32
N ASN A 320 -14.23 1.98 -0.99
CA ASN A 320 -14.61 0.77 -1.72
C ASN A 320 -13.75 -0.43 -1.27
N ILE A 321 -12.46 -0.22 -1.01
CA ILE A 321 -11.59 -1.26 -0.43
C ILE A 321 -12.11 -1.68 0.96
N GLN A 322 -12.54 -0.73 1.79
CA GLN A 322 -13.16 -1.03 3.09
C GLN A 322 -14.41 -1.89 2.93
N GLN A 323 -15.32 -1.54 2.01
CA GLN A 323 -16.56 -2.30 1.78
C GLN A 323 -16.26 -3.71 1.28
N GLU A 324 -15.37 -3.88 0.31
CA GLU A 324 -14.96 -5.20 -0.20
C GLU A 324 -14.36 -6.09 0.90
N ILE A 325 -13.64 -5.50 1.86
CA ILE A 325 -13.15 -6.23 3.03
C ILE A 325 -14.32 -6.62 3.95
N PHE A 326 -15.27 -5.73 4.19
CA PHE A 326 -16.38 -5.93 5.12
C PHE A 326 -17.46 -6.88 4.60
N ASP A 327 -17.69 -6.95 3.29
CA ASP A 327 -18.62 -7.89 2.65
C ASP A 327 -18.23 -9.36 2.85
N ASN A 328 -17.00 -9.61 3.32
CA ASN A 328 -16.49 -10.94 3.61
C ASN A 328 -16.61 -11.37 5.09
N MET A 329 -17.08 -10.49 5.99
CA MET A 329 -17.00 -10.67 7.47
C MET A 329 -18.20 -11.32 8.13
#